data_AF-A0A3Q1GE29-F1
#
_entry.id   AF-A0A3Q1GE29-F1
#
_cell.length_a   1.000
_cell.length_b   1.000
_cell.length_c   1.000
_cell.angle_alpha   90.00
_cell.angle_beta   90.00
_cell.angle_gamma   90.00
#
_symmetry.space_group_name_H-M   'P 1'
#
loop_
_entity.id
_entity.type
_entity.pdbx_description
1 polymer ?
#
loop_
_entity_poly.entity_id
_entity_poly.type
_entity_poly.pdbx_seq_one_letter_code
_entity_poly.pdbx_strand_id
1 'polypeptide(L)'
;MMSQRERDIRFMICNGLRLRTSGREREASSPSSSASTCSYSSFIMDPKVVENIYLLVIVTLISILQNVFFAQKVERECKCHHSHTSAFERVSCANRNCMDAYPTFLAVMWCAGLCLSQAPAAFAGIIYLLVRQKYFVGYLGQTSQSTPGYLFGKRIISFLFLMCVVGIFNYLLARYYGNDYKDYVETITKAASALLLIP
;
A
#
# COMPACT_ATOMS: atom_id res chain seq x y z
N MET A 1 7.22 11.60 -29.08
CA MET A 1 8.02 12.65 -28.42
C MET A 1 7.91 12.48 -26.92
N MET A 2 8.93 11.92 -26.28
CA MET A 2 9.00 11.82 -24.81
C MET A 2 9.38 13.18 -24.22
N SER A 3 8.69 13.57 -23.14
CA SER A 3 8.84 14.87 -22.46
C SER A 3 10.22 15.01 -21.81
N GLN A 4 10.81 16.21 -21.89
CA GLN A 4 12.13 16.57 -21.33
C GLN A 4 12.28 16.13 -19.86
N ARG A 5 11.19 16.15 -19.09
CA ARG A 5 11.13 15.77 -17.68
C ARG A 5 11.45 14.29 -17.42
N GLU A 6 11.11 13.38 -18.34
CA GLU A 6 11.42 11.96 -18.18
C GLU A 6 12.90 11.64 -18.47
N ARG A 7 13.55 12.45 -19.31
CA ARG A 7 14.99 12.32 -19.57
C ARG A 7 15.82 12.77 -18.38
N ASP A 8 15.43 13.84 -17.70
CA ASP A 8 16.12 14.33 -16.50
C ASP A 8 16.01 13.34 -15.33
N ILE A 9 14.83 12.74 -15.13
CA ILE A 9 14.63 11.73 -14.08
C ILE A 9 15.50 10.49 -14.35
N ARG A 10 15.57 10.02 -15.60
CA ARG A 10 16.42 8.88 -15.96
C ARG A 10 17.91 9.18 -15.83
N PHE A 11 18.34 10.40 -16.15
CA PHE A 11 19.73 10.83 -16.01
C PHE A 11 20.16 10.92 -14.54
N MET A 12 19.28 11.43 -13.66
CA MET A 12 19.54 11.53 -12.23
C MET A 12 19.60 10.16 -11.54
N ILE A 13 18.76 9.21 -11.96
CA ILE A 13 18.79 7.82 -11.45
C ILE A 13 20.04 7.08 -11.92
N CYS A 14 20.43 7.20 -13.19
CA CYS A 14 21.62 6.51 -13.71
C CYS A 14 22.93 7.03 -13.10
N ASN A 15 23.07 8.36 -12.92
CA ASN A 15 24.27 8.92 -12.30
C ASN A 15 24.30 8.74 -10.76
N GLY A 16 23.13 8.77 -10.10
CA GLY A 16 23.03 8.50 -8.66
C GLY A 16 23.40 7.06 -8.28
N LEU A 17 23.03 6.06 -9.10
CA LEU A 17 23.47 4.67 -8.89
C LEU A 17 24.97 4.48 -9.15
N ARG A 18 25.53 5.14 -10.18
CA ARG A 18 26.93 4.97 -10.59
C ARG A 18 27.94 5.60 -9.61
N LEU A 19 27.56 6.68 -8.92
CA LEU A 19 28.40 7.28 -7.88
C LEU A 19 28.38 6.46 -6.58
N ARG A 20 27.29 5.74 -6.28
CA ARG A 20 27.18 4.89 -5.09
C ARG A 20 27.96 3.58 -5.23
N THR A 21 28.19 3.10 -6.46
CA THR A 21 29.01 1.91 -6.72
C THR A 21 30.51 2.22 -6.73
N SER A 22 30.94 3.37 -7.26
CA SER A 22 32.37 3.71 -7.36
C SER A 22 33.02 4.11 -6.02
N GLY A 23 32.24 4.50 -5.01
CA GLY A 23 32.75 4.87 -3.68
C GLY A 23 33.06 3.70 -2.75
N ARG A 24 32.67 2.46 -3.10
CA ARG A 24 32.80 1.27 -2.24
C ARG A 24 33.88 0.28 -2.69
N GLU A 25 34.74 0.66 -3.64
CA GLU A 25 35.81 -0.22 -4.17
C GLU A 25 37.23 0.11 -3.64
N ARG A 26 37.41 1.11 -2.78
CA ARG A 26 38.76 1.55 -2.35
C ARG A 26 39.22 1.19 -0.93
N GLU A 27 38.41 0.50 -0.13
CA GLU A 27 38.84 0.00 1.18
C GLU A 27 38.60 -1.51 1.28
N ALA A 28 39.69 -2.28 1.12
CA ALA A 28 40.01 -3.52 1.85
C ALA A 28 40.82 -4.50 0.97
N SER A 29 42.12 -4.25 0.91
CA SER A 29 43.14 -5.23 0.56
C SER A 29 43.34 -6.25 1.69
N SER A 30 42.89 -7.50 1.46
CA SER A 30 43.47 -8.83 1.81
C SER A 30 44.09 -9.13 3.20
N PRO A 31 44.27 -10.43 3.57
CA PRO A 31 43.39 -11.60 3.41
C PRO A 31 43.26 -12.43 4.72
N SER A 32 42.19 -13.20 4.90
CA SER A 32 42.27 -14.64 5.26
C SER A 32 40.91 -15.25 5.65
N SER A 33 40.62 -16.36 4.99
CA SER A 33 39.95 -17.56 5.52
C SER A 33 38.41 -17.62 5.63
N SER A 34 37.91 -18.68 4.98
CA SER A 34 36.67 -19.43 5.24
C SER A 34 35.32 -18.89 4.74
N ALA A 35 34.95 -19.46 3.59
CA ALA A 35 33.68 -20.14 3.33
C ALA A 35 32.39 -19.29 3.21
N SER A 36 32.03 -19.03 1.95
CA SER A 36 30.71 -19.34 1.38
C SER A 36 29.47 -18.87 2.16
N THR A 37 29.33 -17.57 2.38
CA THR A 37 28.01 -16.93 2.56
C THR A 37 27.62 -16.26 1.24
N CYS A 38 27.09 -17.10 0.34
CA CYS A 38 26.46 -16.68 -0.90
C CYS A 38 25.41 -15.58 -0.63
N SER A 39 25.42 -14.54 -1.46
CA SER A 39 24.57 -13.34 -1.46
C SER A 39 23.05 -13.59 -1.40
N TYR A 40 22.53 -14.11 -0.29
CA TYR A 40 21.10 -14.16 0.02
C TYR A 40 20.57 -12.86 0.65
N SER A 41 21.47 -12.00 1.13
CA SER A 41 21.11 -10.75 1.82
C SER A 41 20.62 -9.62 0.92
N SER A 42 20.57 -9.81 -0.40
CA SER A 42 20.19 -8.74 -1.35
C SER A 42 18.71 -8.71 -1.73
N PHE A 43 17.93 -9.75 -1.40
CA PHE A 43 16.52 -9.88 -1.84
C PHE A 43 15.50 -9.67 -0.71
N ILE A 44 15.95 -9.66 0.55
CA ILE A 44 15.06 -9.46 1.70
C ILE A 44 14.92 -7.96 1.94
N MET A 45 13.69 -7.45 1.80
CA MET A 45 13.35 -6.09 2.22
C MET A 45 13.79 -5.89 3.68
N ASP A 46 14.26 -4.68 3.99
CA ASP A 46 14.74 -4.35 5.34
C ASP A 46 13.70 -4.77 6.40
N PRO A 47 14.09 -5.52 7.45
CA PRO A 47 13.14 -6.09 8.41
C PRO A 47 12.24 -5.04 9.07
N LYS A 48 12.71 -3.79 9.23
CA LYS A 48 11.89 -2.70 9.77
C LYS A 48 10.80 -2.25 8.81
N VAL A 49 11.06 -2.31 7.51
CA VAL A 49 10.05 -1.98 6.48
C VAL A 49 9.01 -3.10 6.41
N VAL A 50 9.45 -4.36 6.49
CA VAL A 50 8.57 -5.52 6.47
C VAL A 50 7.56 -5.49 7.62
N GLU A 51 8.02 -5.17 8.84
CA GLU A 51 7.15 -5.06 10.02
C GLU A 51 5.99 -4.07 9.80
N ASN A 52 6.29 -2.92 9.17
CA ASN A 52 5.33 -1.85 8.89
C ASN A 52 4.30 -2.16 7.78
N ILE A 53 4.55 -3.19 6.96
CA ILE A 53 3.64 -3.59 5.87
C ILE A 53 3.02 -4.98 6.11
N TYR A 54 3.50 -5.73 7.10
CA TYR A 54 3.15 -7.13 7.30
C TYR A 54 1.63 -7.36 7.45
N LEU A 55 0.95 -6.50 8.21
CA LEU A 55 -0.51 -6.58 8.38
C LEU A 55 -1.27 -6.29 7.09
N LEU A 56 -0.81 -5.31 6.28
CA LEU A 56 -1.41 -5.01 4.98
C LEU A 56 -1.24 -6.19 4.02
N VAL A 57 -0.08 -6.85 4.07
CA VAL A 57 0.19 -8.05 3.28
C VAL A 57 -0.74 -9.18 3.70
N ILE A 58 -0.92 -9.45 4.99
CA ILE A 58 -1.86 -10.46 5.49
C ILE A 58 -3.29 -10.17 4.99
N VAL A 59 -3.78 -8.94 5.13
CA VAL A 59 -5.12 -8.57 4.66
C VAL A 59 -5.25 -8.75 3.15
N THR A 60 -4.21 -8.40 2.40
CA THR A 60 -4.16 -8.60 0.95
C THR A 60 -4.23 -10.09 0.59
N LEU A 61 -3.47 -10.96 1.26
CA LEU A 61 -3.51 -12.41 1.04
C LEU A 61 -4.89 -13.00 1.35
N ILE A 62 -5.50 -12.61 2.48
CA ILE A 62 -6.87 -13.04 2.82
C ILE A 62 -7.86 -12.58 1.74
N SER A 63 -7.71 -11.36 1.22
CA SER A 63 -8.57 -10.83 0.17
C SER A 63 -8.45 -11.59 -1.16
N ILE A 64 -7.25 -12.06 -1.50
CA ILE A 64 -6.99 -12.89 -2.68
C ILE A 64 -7.65 -14.26 -2.51
N LEU A 65 -7.50 -14.89 -1.33
CA LEU A 65 -8.17 -16.15 -1.03
C LEU A 65 -9.69 -16.03 -1.12
N GLN A 66 -10.26 -14.92 -0.62
CA GLN A 66 -11.67 -14.60 -0.79
C GLN A 66 -12.08 -14.49 -2.27
N ASN A 67 -11.28 -13.82 -3.11
CA ASN A 67 -11.55 -13.70 -4.54
C ASN A 67 -11.58 -15.06 -5.24
N VAL A 68 -10.62 -15.93 -4.93
CA VAL A 68 -10.56 -17.29 -5.48
C VAL A 68 -11.77 -18.11 -5.05
N PHE A 69 -12.14 -18.02 -3.77
CA PHE A 69 -13.32 -18.72 -3.24
C PHE A 69 -14.62 -18.29 -3.95
N PHE A 70 -14.80 -17.00 -4.21
CA PHE A 70 -15.96 -16.50 -4.96
C PHE A 70 -15.99 -16.99 -6.40
N ALA A 71 -14.85 -16.95 -7.10
CA ALA A 71 -14.76 -17.47 -8.46
C ALA A 71 -15.09 -18.98 -8.52
N GLN A 72 -14.53 -19.77 -7.60
CA GLN A 72 -14.82 -21.20 -7.50
C GLN A 72 -16.28 -21.49 -7.13
N LYS A 73 -16.90 -20.63 -6.31
CA LYS A 73 -18.33 -20.74 -5.98
C LYS A 73 -19.18 -20.48 -7.23
N VAL A 74 -18.92 -19.37 -7.95
CA VAL A 74 -19.63 -19.02 -9.20
C VAL A 74 -19.51 -20.15 -10.24
N GLU A 75 -18.31 -20.72 -10.40
CA GLU A 75 -18.06 -21.82 -11.33
C GLU A 75 -18.82 -23.09 -10.94
N ARG A 76 -18.91 -23.42 -9.64
CA ARG A 76 -19.71 -24.55 -9.16
C ARG A 76 -21.20 -24.37 -9.43
N GLU A 77 -21.75 -23.20 -9.16
CA GLU A 77 -23.16 -22.91 -9.46
C GLU A 77 -23.43 -22.99 -10.97
N CYS A 78 -22.48 -22.58 -11.82
CA CYS A 78 -22.57 -22.72 -13.28
C CYS A 78 -22.62 -24.18 -13.76
N LYS A 79 -21.82 -25.06 -13.12
CA LYS A 79 -21.75 -26.49 -13.49
C LYS A 79 -22.96 -27.29 -13.00
N CYS A 80 -23.49 -26.94 -11.82
CA CYS A 80 -24.61 -27.64 -11.21
C CYS A 80 -25.98 -27.21 -11.78
N HIS A 81 -26.13 -25.95 -12.16
CA HIS A 81 -27.35 -25.42 -12.75
C HIS A 81 -27.09 -25.11 -14.22
N HIS A 82 -27.78 -25.81 -15.13
CA HIS A 82 -27.68 -25.61 -16.58
C HIS A 82 -28.04 -24.15 -16.95
N SER A 83 -27.06 -23.24 -16.92
CA SER A 83 -26.94 -21.85 -17.41
C SER A 83 -28.10 -20.84 -17.30
N HIS A 84 -29.30 -21.23 -16.86
CA HIS A 84 -30.55 -20.48 -17.06
C HIS A 84 -31.29 -20.16 -15.75
N THR A 85 -30.64 -20.30 -14.60
CA THR A 85 -31.28 -20.04 -13.30
C THR A 85 -30.94 -18.63 -12.82
N SER A 86 -31.95 -17.84 -12.43
CA SER A 86 -31.80 -16.48 -11.89
C SER A 86 -30.86 -16.36 -10.68
N ALA A 87 -30.59 -17.47 -9.98
CA ALA A 87 -29.61 -17.55 -8.90
C ALA A 87 -28.15 -17.44 -9.40
N PHE A 88 -27.81 -18.05 -10.54
CA PHE A 88 -26.46 -18.00 -11.12
C PHE A 88 -26.10 -16.58 -11.57
N GLU A 89 -27.01 -15.92 -12.30
CA GLU A 89 -26.81 -14.53 -12.76
C GLU A 89 -26.60 -13.57 -11.58
N ARG A 90 -27.35 -13.76 -10.49
CA ARG A 90 -27.21 -12.97 -9.27
C ARG A 90 -25.86 -13.14 -8.60
N VAL A 91 -25.35 -14.37 -8.50
CA VAL A 91 -24.04 -14.68 -7.90
C VAL A 91 -22.89 -14.19 -8.78
N SER A 92 -23.02 -14.36 -10.11
CA SER A 92 -22.07 -13.83 -11.09
C SER A 92 -22.01 -12.28 -11.07
N CYS A 93 -23.17 -11.61 -10.99
CA CYS A 93 -23.27 -10.16 -10.84
C CYS A 93 -22.62 -9.68 -9.53
N ALA A 94 -22.91 -10.35 -8.40
CA ALA A 94 -22.28 -10.02 -7.12
C ALA A 94 -20.75 -10.18 -7.17
N ASN A 95 -20.24 -11.23 -7.82
CA ASN A 95 -18.81 -11.42 -8.02
C ASN A 95 -18.20 -10.31 -8.89
N ARG A 96 -18.87 -9.91 -9.99
CA ARG A 96 -18.43 -8.80 -10.84
C ARG A 96 -18.33 -7.49 -10.05
N ASN A 97 -19.38 -7.11 -9.32
CA ASN A 97 -19.39 -5.92 -8.46
C ASN A 97 -18.26 -5.95 -7.42
N CYS A 98 -17.99 -7.14 -6.86
CA CYS A 98 -16.90 -7.35 -5.94
C CYS A 98 -15.52 -7.22 -6.60
N MET A 99 -15.36 -7.59 -7.87
CA MET A 99 -14.13 -7.43 -8.63
C MET A 99 -13.91 -5.97 -9.06
N ASP A 100 -14.95 -5.25 -9.45
CA ASP A 100 -14.84 -3.86 -9.88
C ASP A 100 -14.42 -2.93 -8.72
N ALA A 101 -14.90 -3.20 -7.50
CA ALA A 101 -14.52 -2.43 -6.32
C ALA A 101 -13.15 -2.84 -5.72
N TYR A 102 -12.60 -3.99 -6.09
CA TYR A 102 -11.41 -4.57 -5.46
C TYR A 102 -10.12 -3.77 -5.70
N PRO A 103 -9.79 -3.31 -6.93
CA PRO A 103 -8.63 -2.45 -7.17
C PRO A 103 -8.68 -1.16 -6.35
N THR A 104 -9.85 -0.53 -6.28
CA THR A 104 -10.06 0.69 -5.49
C THR A 104 -9.81 0.45 -4.02
N PHE A 105 -10.39 -0.62 -3.46
CA PHE A 105 -10.16 -1.03 -2.07
C PHE A 105 -8.67 -1.25 -1.78
N LEU A 106 -7.99 -2.01 -2.64
CA LEU A 106 -6.57 -2.32 -2.47
C LEU A 106 -5.73 -1.04 -2.49
N ALA A 107 -5.98 -0.14 -3.43
CA ALA A 107 -5.28 1.13 -3.53
C ALA A 107 -5.44 1.98 -2.26
N VAL A 108 -6.68 2.19 -1.79
CA VAL A 108 -6.90 3.04 -0.60
C VAL A 108 -6.41 2.39 0.69
N MET A 109 -6.44 1.05 0.81
CA MET A 109 -5.91 0.34 1.98
C MET A 109 -4.39 0.49 2.09
N TRP A 110 -3.69 0.31 0.97
CA TRP A 110 -2.25 0.47 0.91
C TRP A 110 -1.84 1.92 1.14
N CYS A 111 -2.50 2.88 0.50
CA CYS A 111 -2.25 4.30 0.75
C CYS A 111 -2.51 4.68 2.22
N ALA A 112 -3.61 4.23 2.83
CA ALA A 112 -3.93 4.56 4.22
C ALA A 112 -2.91 3.96 5.21
N GLY A 113 -2.48 2.71 4.97
CA GLY A 113 -1.51 2.03 5.82
C GLY A 113 -0.11 2.65 5.73
N LEU A 114 0.30 3.08 4.54
CA LEU A 114 1.60 3.72 4.32
C LEU A 114 1.63 5.19 4.76
N CYS A 115 0.56 5.95 4.51
CA CYS A 115 0.56 7.39 4.78
C CYS A 115 0.23 7.76 6.22
N LEU A 116 -0.47 6.90 6.98
CA LEU A 116 -0.95 7.26 8.31
C LEU A 116 -0.62 6.20 9.37
N SER A 117 -1.20 4.99 9.25
CA SER A 117 -0.91 3.91 10.18
C SER A 117 -1.41 2.55 9.69
N GLN A 118 -0.56 1.54 9.83
CA GLN A 118 -0.81 0.16 9.44
C GLN A 118 -1.98 -0.49 10.19
N ALA A 119 -2.05 -0.35 11.52
CA ALA A 119 -3.03 -1.05 12.36
C ALA A 119 -4.51 -0.70 12.03
N PRO A 120 -4.92 0.59 12.00
CA PRO A 120 -6.29 0.96 11.66
C PRO A 120 -6.63 0.68 10.20
N ALA A 121 -5.67 0.80 9.28
CA ALA A 121 -5.86 0.45 7.87
C ALA A 121 -6.12 -1.06 7.69
N ALA A 122 -5.34 -1.90 8.35
CA ALA A 122 -5.52 -3.35 8.33
C ALA A 122 -6.84 -3.77 8.99
N PHE A 123 -7.19 -3.18 10.13
CA PHE A 123 -8.46 -3.44 10.81
C PHE A 123 -9.67 -3.09 9.93
N ALA A 124 -9.67 -1.89 9.34
CA ALA A 124 -10.73 -1.48 8.41
C ALA A 124 -10.76 -2.38 7.15
N GLY A 125 -9.59 -2.84 6.68
CA GLY A 125 -9.47 -3.84 5.62
C GLY A 125 -10.11 -5.18 5.97
N ILE A 126 -9.88 -5.72 7.17
CA ILE A 126 -10.55 -6.95 7.63
C ILE A 126 -12.07 -6.76 7.69
N ILE A 127 -12.55 -5.65 8.24
CA ILE A 127 -14.00 -5.36 8.28
C ILE A 127 -14.57 -5.31 6.86
N TYR A 128 -13.86 -4.69 5.90
CA TYR A 128 -14.28 -4.68 4.50
C TYR A 128 -14.44 -6.10 3.93
N LEU A 129 -13.49 -6.99 4.18
CA LEU A 129 -13.56 -8.38 3.72
C LEU A 129 -14.74 -9.14 4.34
N LEU A 130 -15.04 -8.91 5.62
CA LEU A 130 -16.19 -9.52 6.31
C LEU A 130 -17.52 -9.04 5.73
N VAL A 131 -17.65 -7.74 5.50
CA VAL A 131 -18.84 -7.14 4.87
C VAL A 131 -19.02 -7.68 3.45
N ARG A 132 -17.93 -7.86 2.71
CA ARG A 132 -17.91 -8.46 1.38
C ARG A 132 -18.31 -9.93 1.39
N GLN A 133 -17.88 -10.72 2.37
CA GLN A 133 -18.38 -12.10 2.57
C GLN A 133 -19.89 -12.10 2.82
N LYS A 134 -20.37 -11.25 3.74
CA LYS A 134 -21.80 -11.16 4.07
C LYS A 134 -22.64 -10.70 2.87
N TYR A 135 -22.13 -9.76 2.08
CA TYR A 135 -22.74 -9.32 0.83
C TYR A 135 -22.91 -10.51 -0.14
N PHE A 136 -21.84 -11.27 -0.39
CA PHE A 136 -21.87 -12.40 -1.32
C PHE A 136 -22.78 -13.54 -0.83
N VAL A 137 -22.72 -13.88 0.45
CA VAL A 137 -23.62 -14.88 1.07
C VAL A 137 -25.08 -14.42 1.04
N GLY A 138 -25.34 -13.12 1.22
CA GLY A 138 -26.68 -12.54 1.07
C GLY A 138 -27.24 -12.66 -0.34
N TYR A 139 -26.40 -12.66 -1.38
CA TYR A 139 -26.83 -12.94 -2.76
C TYR A 139 -27.21 -14.41 -2.98
N LEU A 140 -26.58 -15.33 -2.24
CA LEU A 140 -26.87 -16.77 -2.30
C LEU A 140 -28.14 -17.17 -1.53
N GLY A 141 -28.45 -16.52 -0.41
CA GLY A 141 -29.50 -16.93 0.52
C GLY A 141 -30.94 -16.54 0.13
N GLN A 142 -31.19 -15.27 -0.23
CA GLN A 142 -32.45 -14.71 -0.78
C GLN A 142 -32.35 -13.17 -0.86
N THR A 143 -33.03 -12.56 -1.83
CA THR A 143 -32.81 -11.25 -2.47
C THR A 143 -32.89 -9.98 -1.60
N SER A 144 -33.27 -10.07 -0.32
CA SER A 144 -33.59 -8.87 0.48
C SER A 144 -32.44 -8.36 1.37
N GLN A 145 -31.40 -9.17 1.63
CA GLN A 145 -30.37 -8.80 2.61
C GLN A 145 -29.07 -8.20 2.02
N SER A 146 -29.00 -8.05 0.69
CA SER A 146 -27.75 -7.74 -0.02
C SER A 146 -27.45 -6.24 -0.12
N THR A 147 -28.48 -5.39 -0.12
CA THR A 147 -28.37 -3.92 -0.19
C THR A 147 -27.62 -3.28 0.99
N PRO A 148 -27.86 -3.67 2.27
CA PRO A 148 -27.15 -3.07 3.40
C PRO A 148 -25.64 -3.39 3.39
N GLY A 149 -25.23 -4.57 2.93
CA GLY A 149 -23.82 -4.96 2.84
C GLY A 149 -23.02 -4.08 1.87
N TYR A 150 -23.59 -3.76 0.70
CA TYR A 150 -22.94 -2.91 -0.30
C TYR A 150 -22.72 -1.48 0.19
N LEU A 151 -23.75 -0.89 0.82
CA LEU A 151 -23.65 0.47 1.36
C LEU A 151 -22.63 0.55 2.50
N PHE A 152 -22.54 -0.49 3.33
CA PHE A 152 -21.57 -0.56 4.41
C PHE A 152 -20.14 -0.69 3.87
N GLY A 153 -19.93 -1.50 2.82
CA GLY A 153 -18.64 -1.59 2.13
C GLY A 153 -18.18 -0.24 1.56
N LYS A 154 -19.10 0.53 0.97
CA LYS A 154 -18.81 1.88 0.47
C LYS A 154 -18.38 2.85 1.58
N ARG A 155 -19.01 2.78 2.76
CA ARG A 155 -18.62 3.60 3.92
C ARG A 155 -17.20 3.29 4.38
N ILE A 156 -16.81 2.01 4.37
CA ILE A 156 -15.44 1.61 4.75
C ILE A 156 -14.43 2.16 3.75
N ILE A 157 -14.66 2.01 2.44
CA ILE A 157 -13.77 2.59 1.42
C ILE A 157 -13.66 4.11 1.61
N SER A 158 -14.77 4.80 1.88
CA SER A 158 -14.75 6.24 2.18
C SER A 158 -13.93 6.57 3.41
N PHE A 159 -13.99 5.75 4.47
CA PHE A 159 -13.18 5.93 5.67
C PHE A 159 -11.68 5.73 5.39
N LEU A 160 -11.30 4.69 4.64
CA LEU A 160 -9.91 4.46 4.21
C LEU A 160 -9.39 5.63 3.36
N PHE A 161 -10.21 6.15 2.45
CA PHE A 161 -9.86 7.31 1.64
C PHE A 161 -9.60 8.56 2.48
N LEU A 162 -10.45 8.85 3.47
CA LEU A 162 -10.24 9.97 4.39
C LEU A 162 -8.94 9.81 5.19
N MET A 163 -8.61 8.60 5.65
CA MET A 163 -7.32 8.33 6.30
C MET A 163 -6.14 8.63 5.37
N CYS A 164 -6.24 8.32 4.07
CA CYS A 164 -5.20 8.69 3.09
C CYS A 164 -5.03 10.21 3.02
N VAL A 165 -6.14 10.96 2.90
CA VAL A 165 -6.11 12.43 2.81
C VAL A 165 -5.47 13.03 4.06
N VAL A 166 -5.84 12.54 5.25
CA VAL A 166 -5.26 12.98 6.52
C VAL A 166 -3.76 12.66 6.60
N GLY A 167 -3.33 11.47 6.16
CA GLY A 167 -1.92 11.10 6.12
C GLY A 167 -1.09 11.99 5.19
N ILE A 168 -1.60 12.26 3.99
CA ILE A 168 -0.94 13.17 3.04
C ILE A 168 -0.86 14.59 3.61
N PHE A 169 -1.94 15.09 4.20
CA PHE A 169 -1.97 16.42 4.80
C PHE A 169 -0.98 16.53 5.96
N ASN A 170 -0.90 15.51 6.82
CA ASN A 170 0.07 15.45 7.91
C ASN A 170 1.51 15.47 7.37
N TYR A 171 1.82 14.67 6.36
CA TYR A 171 3.13 14.68 5.71
C TYR A 171 3.49 16.06 5.13
N LEU A 172 2.55 16.71 4.45
CA LEU A 172 2.77 18.05 3.90
C LEU A 172 2.99 19.08 5.01
N LEU A 173 2.18 19.06 6.07
CA LEU A 173 2.34 19.96 7.22
C LEU A 173 3.71 19.79 7.88
N ALA A 174 4.11 18.55 8.17
CA ALA A 174 5.42 18.27 8.75
C ALA A 174 6.56 18.75 7.86
N ARG A 175 6.40 18.63 6.53
CA ARG A 175 7.38 19.07 5.54
C ARG A 175 7.49 20.60 5.47
N TYR A 176 6.37 21.32 5.51
CA TYR A 176 6.34 22.79 5.48
C TYR A 176 6.88 23.36 6.80
N TYR A 177 6.28 23.00 7.95
CA TYR A 177 6.73 23.50 9.26
C TYR A 177 8.17 23.08 9.60
N GLY A 178 8.60 21.89 9.20
CA GLY A 178 9.97 21.43 9.41
C GLY A 178 11.00 22.22 8.60
N ASN A 179 10.63 22.74 7.43
CA ASN A 179 11.48 23.65 6.66
C ASN A 179 11.57 25.00 7.32
N ASP A 180 10.44 25.61 7.66
CA ASP A 180 10.40 26.93 8.30
C ASP A 180 11.20 26.93 9.62
N TYR A 181 11.08 25.84 10.40
CA TYR A 181 11.87 25.67 11.62
C TYR A 181 13.37 25.55 11.34
N LYS A 182 13.77 24.77 10.32
CA LYS A 182 15.18 24.64 9.94
C LYS A 182 15.77 25.96 9.50
N ASP A 183 15.05 26.68 8.63
CA ASP A 183 15.49 27.97 8.09
C ASP A 183 15.60 29.03 9.21
N TYR A 184 14.66 29.01 10.17
CA TYR A 184 14.70 29.87 11.35
C TYR A 184 15.91 29.59 12.25
N VAL A 185 16.15 28.32 12.60
CA VAL A 185 17.29 27.92 13.44
C VAL A 185 18.61 28.25 12.75
N GLU A 186 18.73 27.98 11.45
CA GLU A 186 19.94 28.29 10.69
C GLU A 186 20.22 29.80 10.66
N THR A 187 19.17 30.63 10.54
CA THR A 187 19.29 32.09 10.59
C THR A 187 19.80 32.56 11.95
N ILE A 188 19.23 32.05 13.05
CA ILE A 188 19.69 32.37 14.41
C ILE A 188 21.12 31.91 14.64
N THR A 189 21.47 30.68 14.23
CA THR A 189 22.82 30.16 14.39
C THR A 189 23.83 31.03 13.64
N LYS A 190 23.54 31.42 12.40
CA LYS A 190 24.40 32.33 11.63
C LYS A 190 24.57 33.69 12.31
N ALA A 191 23.49 34.28 12.81
CA ALA A 191 23.53 35.55 13.52
C ALA A 191 24.34 35.46 14.83
N ALA A 192 24.14 34.39 15.60
CA ALA A 192 24.87 34.14 16.84
C ALA A 192 26.37 33.88 16.59
N SER A 193 26.71 33.12 15.54
CA SER A 193 28.10 32.90 15.13
C SER A 193 28.80 34.20 14.72
N ALA A 194 28.10 35.12 14.04
CA ALA A 194 28.65 36.43 13.69
C ALA A 194 28.89 37.30 14.93
N LEU A 195 27.99 37.25 15.92
CA LEU A 195 28.11 37.99 17.17
C LEU A 195 29.24 37.49 18.07
N LEU A 196 29.46 36.17 18.13
CA LEU A 196 30.57 35.55 18.87
C LEU A 196 31.96 35.83 18.27
N LEU A 197 32.01 36.32 17.02
CA LEU A 197 33.24 36.65 16.30
C LEU A 197 33.68 38.11 16.50
N ILE A 198 32.91 38.92 17.22
CA ILE A 198 33.25 40.30 17.55
C ILE A 198 34.09 40.30 18.84
N PRO A 199 35.34 40.79 18.81
CA PRO A 199 36.28 40.73 19.94
C PRO A 199 35.93 41.67 21.10
#